data_AF-A0A8T3XHI8-F1
#
_entry.id   AF-A0A8T3XHI8-F1
#
_cell.length_a   1.000
_cell.length_b   1.000
_cell.length_c   1.000
_cell.angle_alpha   90.00
_cell.angle_beta   90.00
_cell.angle_gamma   90.00
#
_symmetry.space_group_name_H-M   'P 1'
#
loop_
_entity.id
_entity.type
_entity.pdbx_description
1 polymer ?
#
loop_
_entity_poly.entity_id
_entity_poly.type
_entity_poly.pdbx_seq_one_letter_code
_entity_poly.pdbx_strand_id
1 'polypeptide(L)' 'MGGGNSAIEGALELATIARKVYLIHRRDTFRADEITVEKLKTNQNIELVLNSVPLKVIGDKNVEAIEVENIVTKE' A
#
# COMPACT_ATOMS: atom_id res chain seq x y z
N MET A 1 -2.41 4.55 -0.02
CA MET A 1 -1.24 4.70 0.89
C MET A 1 -1.73 5.00 2.29
N GLY A 2 -1.02 4.53 3.32
CA GLY A 2 -1.39 4.76 4.71
C GLY A 2 -1.36 3.48 5.53
N GLY A 3 -1.66 3.59 6.83
CA GLY A 3 -1.63 2.44 7.74
C GLY A 3 -2.70 2.44 8.83
N GLY A 4 -3.75 3.25 8.67
CA GLY A 4 -4.96 3.20 9.50
C GLY A 4 -6.10 2.48 8.75
N ASN A 5 -7.24 2.28 9.43
CA ASN A 5 -8.38 1.52 8.90
C ASN A 5 -8.79 1.96 7.50
N SER A 6 -8.95 3.26 7.25
CA SER A 6 -9.38 3.78 5.95
C SER A 6 -8.46 3.37 4.79
N ALA A 7 -7.14 3.32 5.03
CA ALA A 7 -6.19 2.92 3.98
C ALA A 7 -6.26 1.42 3.68
N ILE A 8 -6.50 0.60 4.71
CA ILE A 8 -6.58 -0.84 4.58
C ILE A 8 -7.91 -1.27 3.96
N GLU A 9 -9.03 -0.70 4.42
CA GLU A 9 -10.35 -0.96 3.86
C GLU A 9 -10.40 -0.58 2.38
N GLY A 10 -9.88 0.60 2.01
CA GLY A 10 -9.78 0.99 0.61
C GLY A 10 -8.89 0.05 -0.22
N ALA A 11 -7.80 -0.48 0.36
CA ALA A 11 -6.97 -1.47 -0.33
C ALA A 11 -7.70 -2.81 -0.55
N LEU A 12 -8.46 -3.26 0.45
CA LEU A 12 -9.30 -4.46 0.36
C LEU A 12 -10.42 -4.30 -0.66
N GLU A 13 -11.05 -3.13 -0.74
CA GLU A 13 -12.07 -2.82 -1.75
C GLU A 13 -11.46 -2.83 -3.16
N LEU A 14 -10.34 -2.13 -3.37
CA LEU A 14 -9.63 -2.12 -4.65
C LEU A 14 -9.16 -3.51 -5.08
N ALA A 15 -8.80 -4.38 -4.13
CA ALA A 15 -8.37 -5.74 -4.40
C ALA A 15 -9.49 -6.63 -4.99
N THR A 16 -10.75 -6.18 -4.98
CA THR A 16 -11.86 -6.90 -5.64
C THR A 16 -11.95 -6.62 -7.14
N ILE A 17 -11.38 -5.50 -7.61
CA ILE A 17 -11.49 -5.04 -9.00
C ILE A 17 -10.14 -4.90 -9.73
N ALA A 18 -9.06 -4.66 -8.99
CA ALA A 18 -7.73 -4.49 -9.55
C ALA A 18 -7.02 -5.83 -9.73
N ARG A 19 -6.16 -5.91 -10.75
CA ARG A 19 -5.30 -7.09 -10.97
C ARG A 19 -4.30 -7.34 -9.84
N LYS A 20 -3.85 -6.26 -9.19
CA LYS A 20 -2.93 -6.24 -8.05
C LYS A 20 -3.00 -4.89 -7.36
N VAL A 21 -2.94 -4.88 -6.04
CA VAL A 21 -2.92 -3.66 -5.23
C VAL A 21 -1.62 -3.59 -4.44
N TYR A 22 -0.95 -2.45 -4.48
CA TYR A 22 0.23 -2.18 -3.65
C TYR A 22 -0.16 -1.23 -2.51
N LEU A 23 -0.07 -1.69 -1.26
CA LEU A 23 -0.31 -0.85 -0.09
C LEU A 23 1.02 -0.29 0.43
N ILE A 24 1.31 0.96 0.07
CA ILE A 24 2.50 1.69 0.53
C ILE A 24 2.25 2.25 1.94
N HIS A 25 3.14 1.91 2.86
CA HIS A 25 3.16 2.43 4.22
C HIS A 25 4.58 2.80 4.69
N ARG A 26 4.71 3.95 5.37
CA ARG A 26 6.00 4.49 5.83
C ARG A 26 6.62 3.77 7.04
N ARG A 27 5.94 2.78 7.62
CA ARG A 27 6.41 1.96 8.75
C ARG A 27 6.17 0.49 8.44
N ASP A 28 6.73 -0.37 9.28
CA ASP A 28 6.53 -1.82 9.31
C ASP A 28 5.25 -2.24 10.06
N THR A 29 4.63 -1.31 10.79
CA THR A 29 3.49 -1.53 11.68
C THR A 29 2.30 -0.66 11.31
N PHE A 30 1.10 -1.24 11.43
CA PHE A 30 -0.16 -0.56 11.16
C PHE A 30 -0.79 -0.01 12.45
N ARG A 31 -1.55 1.08 12.33
CA ARG A 31 -2.40 1.66 13.38
C ARG A 31 -3.86 1.21 13.31
N ALA A 32 -4.20 0.46 12.26
CA ALA A 32 -5.52 -0.12 12.06
C ALA A 32 -5.82 -1.20 13.10
N ASP A 33 -7.10 -1.52 13.26
CA ASP A 33 -7.56 -2.59 14.15
C ASP A 33 -7.02 -3.96 13.69
N GLU A 34 -6.72 -4.84 14.65
CA GLU A 34 -6.07 -6.13 14.38
C GLU A 34 -6.82 -6.98 13.35
N ILE A 35 -8.15 -7.06 13.48
CA ILE A 35 -9.01 -7.82 12.56
C ILE A 35 -8.87 -7.30 11.12
N THR A 36 -8.75 -5.98 10.94
CA THR A 36 -8.60 -5.36 9.62
C THR A 36 -7.22 -5.64 9.03
N VAL A 37 -6.18 -5.63 9.88
CA VAL A 37 -4.81 -6.01 9.49
C VAL A 37 -4.71 -7.50 9.14
N GLU A 38 -5.42 -8.39 9.83
CA GLU A 38 -5.47 -9.81 9.49
C GLU A 38 -6.12 -10.07 8.13
N LYS A 39 -7.24 -9.40 7.84
CA LYS A 39 -7.88 -9.46 6.51
C LYS A 39 -6.94 -8.99 5.40
N LEU A 40 -6.19 -7.93 5.66
CA LEU A 40 -5.17 -7.44 4.74
C LEU A 40 -4.08 -8.49 4.47
N LYS A 41 -3.53 -9.09 5.53
CA LYS A 41 -2.41 -10.05 5.43
C LYS A 41 -2.81 -11.37 4.75
N THR A 42 -4.08 -11.74 4.80
CA THR A 42 -4.59 -12.98 4.17
C THR A 42 -4.99 -12.77 2.71
N ASN A 43 -5.03 -11.53 2.22
CA ASN A 43 -5.40 -11.23 0.85
C ASN A 43 -4.19 -11.35 -0.10
N GLN A 44 -4.22 -12.34 -0.99
CA GLN A 44 -3.13 -12.61 -1.95
C GLN A 44 -3.02 -11.58 -3.09
N ASN A 45 -4.04 -10.75 -3.29
CA ASN A 45 -4.05 -9.72 -4.33
C ASN A 45 -3.40 -8.40 -3.87
N ILE A 46 -3.03 -8.31 -2.59
CA ILE A 46 -2.41 -7.12 -2.01
C ILE A 46 -0.95 -7.41 -1.70
N GLU A 47 -0.06 -6.56 -2.22
CA GLU A 47 1.36 -6.55 -1.86
C GLU A 47 1.65 -5.38 -0.92
N LEU A 48 2.33 -5.67 0.19
CA LEU A 48 2.69 -4.68 1.20
C LEU A 48 4.05 -4.08 0.87
N VAL A 49 4.07 -2.76 0.65
CA VAL A 49 5.29 -1.98 0.43
C VAL A 49 5.54 -1.17 1.69
N LEU A 50 6.14 -1.82 2.70
CA LEU A 50 6.38 -1.26 4.02
C LEU A 50 7.65 -0.42 4.06
N ASN A 51 7.82 0.36 5.12
CA ASN A 51 8.95 1.27 5.31
C ASN A 51 9.21 2.17 4.09
N SER A 52 8.16 2.53 3.34
CA SER A 52 8.33 3.19 2.06
C SER A 52 7.50 4.46 1.95
N VAL A 53 8.04 5.44 1.23
CA VAL A 53 7.39 6.72 0.93
C VAL A 53 7.40 6.96 -0.58
N PRO A 54 6.35 7.56 -1.16
CA PRO A 54 6.38 7.94 -2.56
C PRO A 54 7.32 9.12 -2.77
N LEU A 55 8.12 9.06 -3.84
CA LEU A 55 8.98 10.16 -4.28
C LEU A 55 8.36 10.93 -5.43
N LYS A 56 7.82 10.21 -6.42
CA LYS A 56 7.37 10.80 -7.68
C LYS A 56 6.25 10.01 -8.32
N VAL A 57 5.31 10.72 -8.95
CA VAL A 57 4.31 10.13 -9.86
C VAL A 57 4.84 10.25 -11.28
N ILE A 58 4.80 9.15 -12.03
CA ILE A 58 5.33 9.04 -13.38
C ILE A 58 4.17 8.78 -14.35
N GLY A 59 4.17 9.53 -15.45
CA GLY A 59 3.17 9.49 -16.51
C GLY A 59 3.03 10.86 -17.17
N ASP A 60 2.42 10.91 -18.34
CA ASP A 60 2.15 12.16 -19.06
C ASP A 60 0.71 12.65 -18.79
N LYS A 61 -0.27 12.08 -19.50
CA LYS A 61 -1.69 12.40 -19.32
C LYS A 61 -2.38 11.53 -18.27
N ASN A 62 -1.88 10.31 -18.07
CA ASN A 62 -2.40 9.34 -17.10
C ASN A 62 -1.26 8.88 -16.19
N VAL A 63 -1.60 8.38 -15.00
CA VAL A 63 -0.61 7.77 -14.09
C VAL A 63 -0.20 6.40 -14.64
N GLU A 64 1.10 6.21 -14.83
CA GLU A 64 1.68 4.95 -15.31
C GLU A 64 2.46 4.25 -14.21
N ALA A 65 3.15 5.00 -13.36
CA ALA A 65 3.91 4.46 -12.23
C ALA A 65 4.03 5.46 -11.07
N ILE A 66 4.43 4.93 -9.91
CA ILE A 66 4.89 5.71 -8.76
C ILE A 66 6.27 5.21 -8.38
N GLU A 67 7.20 6.14 -8.22
CA GLU A 67 8.51 5.90 -7.63
C GLU A 67 8.37 5.96 -6.10
N VAL A 68 8.91 4.95 -5.41
CA VAL A 68 8.93 4.86 -3.95
C VAL A 68 10.35 4.65 -3.47
N GLU A 69 10.65 5.15 -2.28
CA GLU A 69 11.92 4.89 -1.56
C GLU A 69 11.60 4.16 -0.26
N ASN A 70 12.29 3.05 -0.03
CA ASN A 70 12.35 2.42 1.27
C ASN A 70 13.27 3.24 2.19
N ILE A 71 12.68 3.89 3.19
CA ILE A 71 13.41 4.80 4.08
C ILE A 71 14.37 4.08 5.04
N VAL A 72 14.25 2.75 5.17
CA VAL A 72 15.14 1.91 6.01
C VAL A 72 16.30 1.35 5.20
N THR A 73 16.06 0.78 4.02
CA THR A 73 17.11 0.18 3.18
C THR A 73 17.76 1.16 2.22
N LYS A 74 17.14 2.32 1.96
CA LYS A 74 17.57 3.33 0.96
C LYS A 74 17.54 2.81 -0.48
N GLU A 75 16.58 1.93 -0.75
CA GLU A 75 16.28 1.35 -2.06
C GLU A 75 15.04 1.98 -2.69
#